data_AF-A0A925LT19-F1
#
_entry.id   AF-A0A925LT19-F1
#
_cell.length_a   1.000
_cell.length_b   1.000
_cell.length_c   1.000
_cell.angle_alpha   90.00
_cell.angle_beta   90.00
_cell.angle_gamma   90.00
#
_symmetry.space_group_name_H-M   'P 1'
#
loop_
_entity.id
_entity.type
_entity.pdbx_description
1 polymer ?
#
loop_
_entity_poly.entity_id
_entity_poly.type
_entity_poly.pdbx_seq_one_letter_code
_entity_poly.pdbx_strand_id
1 'polypeptide(L)'
;MAGQPESDSSLLTSLLIEHSHGTYEVILRRVDIHNRTAFVPVQLLPVSGSRHLIPTHSCLGNAMSMQKWMDEHLDVFAEGLTSFE
;
A
#
# COMPACT_ATOMS: atom_id res chain seq x y z
N MET A 1 -18.60 21.49 17.52
CA MET A 1 -17.33 21.56 16.78
C MET A 1 -16.88 20.14 16.54
N ALA A 2 -16.99 19.64 15.32
CA ALA A 2 -16.51 18.29 14.99
C ALA A 2 -14.98 18.36 14.93
N GLY A 3 -14.31 17.63 15.82
CA GLY A 3 -12.85 17.50 15.78
C GLY A 3 -12.45 16.90 14.43
N GLN A 4 -11.53 17.57 13.72
CA GLN A 4 -10.79 16.92 12.66
C GLN A 4 -10.14 15.67 13.27
N PRO A 5 -10.30 14.48 12.68
CA PRO A 5 -9.48 13.36 13.10
C PRO A 5 -8.04 13.76 12.79
N GLU A 6 -7.22 13.90 13.82
CA GLU A 6 -5.77 14.00 13.64
C GLU A 6 -5.38 12.83 12.74
N SER A 7 -4.89 13.14 11.55
CA SER A 7 -4.48 12.11 10.59
C SER A 7 -3.24 11.45 11.17
N ASP A 8 -3.45 10.37 11.92
CA ASP A 8 -2.37 9.61 12.53
C ASP A 8 -1.49 9.03 11.41
N SER A 9 -0.45 9.77 11.06
CA SER A 9 0.47 9.43 9.98
C SER A 9 1.20 8.12 10.22
N SER A 10 1.21 7.63 11.48
CA SER A 10 1.73 6.31 11.84
C SER A 10 0.95 5.15 11.18
N LEU A 11 -0.29 5.40 10.75
CA LEU A 11 -1.13 4.42 10.05
C LEU A 11 -0.96 4.47 8.53
N LEU A 12 -0.13 5.36 8.00
CA LEU A 12 0.10 5.47 6.57
C LEU A 12 1.35 4.68 6.17
N THR A 13 1.24 3.94 5.08
CA THR A 13 2.40 3.34 4.40
C THR A 13 2.38 3.73 2.93
N SER A 14 3.56 3.80 2.32
CA SER A 14 3.72 4.14 0.91
C SER A 14 4.36 2.98 0.17
N LEU A 15 3.81 2.66 -1.00
CA LEU A 15 4.32 1.64 -1.91
C LEU A 15 4.56 2.22 -3.29
N LEU A 16 5.68 1.86 -3.90
CA LEU A 16 5.93 2.12 -5.32
C LEU A 16 5.45 0.93 -6.14
N ILE A 17 4.51 1.17 -7.05
CA ILE A 17 4.05 0.21 -8.04
C ILE A 17 4.67 0.57 -9.38
N GLU A 18 5.51 -0.30 -9.90
CA GLU A 18 6.01 -0.22 -11.27
C GLU A 18 5.00 -0.85 -12.23
N HIS A 19 4.69 -0.12 -13.30
CA HIS A 19 3.82 -0.56 -14.39
C HIS A 19 4.53 -0.28 -15.72
N SER A 20 4.11 -0.97 -16.79
CA SER A 20 4.69 -0.85 -18.14
C SER A 20 4.69 0.59 -18.70
N HIS A 21 3.92 1.49 -18.11
CA HIS A 21 3.76 2.87 -18.55
C HIS A 21 4.26 3.92 -17.56
N GLY A 22 4.84 3.49 -16.42
CA GLY A 22 5.35 4.40 -15.40
C GLY A 22 5.25 3.83 -14.00
N THR A 23 5.74 4.62 -13.05
CA THR A 23 5.71 4.29 -11.62
C THR A 23 4.68 5.15 -10.90
N TYR A 24 3.92 4.52 -10.02
CA TYR A 24 2.96 5.18 -9.16
C TYR A 24 3.31 4.94 -7.70
N GLU A 25 3.22 5.99 -6.89
CA GLU A 25 3.24 5.89 -5.44
C GLU A 25 1.81 5.75 -4.93
N VAL A 26 1.57 4.70 -4.14
CA VAL A 26 0.28 4.42 -3.52
C VAL A 26 0.42 4.62 -2.02
N ILE A 27 -0.31 5.60 -1.50
CA ILE A 27 -0.42 5.80 -0.06
C ILE A 27 -1.60 4.96 0.43
N LEU A 28 -1.29 4.00 1.28
CA LEU A 28 -2.24 3.13 1.94
C LEU A 28 -2.43 3.59 3.38
N ARG A 29 -3.64 3.44 3.90
CA ARG A 29 -3.94 3.55 5.32
C ARG A 29 -4.21 2.17 5.89
N ARG A 30 -3.49 1.83 6.97
CA ARG A 30 -3.76 0.69 7.81
C ARG A 30 -5.06 0.91 8.56
N VAL A 31 -5.95 -0.08 8.51
CA VAL A 31 -7.21 -0.11 9.25
C VAL A 31 -7.37 -1.48 9.89
N ASP A 32 -7.86 -1.54 11.11
CA ASP A 32 -8.17 -2.80 11.78
C ASP A 32 -9.66 -3.06 11.70
N ILE A 33 -10.04 -4.15 11.01
CA ILE A 33 -11.43 -4.57 10.81
C ILE A 33 -11.58 -5.96 11.41
N HIS A 34 -12.45 -6.11 12.40
CA HIS A 34 -12.66 -7.39 13.09
C HIS A 34 -11.37 -8.06 13.58
N ASN A 35 -10.48 -7.28 14.20
CA ASN A 35 -9.18 -7.76 14.69
C ASN A 35 -8.25 -8.31 13.59
N ARG A 36 -8.46 -7.90 12.35
CA ARG A 36 -7.57 -8.17 11.22
C ARG A 36 -7.09 -6.86 10.63
N THR A 37 -5.78 -6.76 10.42
CA THR A 37 -5.20 -5.65 9.70
C THR A 37 -5.56 -5.72 8.22
N ALA A 38 -6.04 -4.59 7.70
CA ALA A 38 -6.34 -4.36 6.30
C ALA A 38 -5.74 -3.02 5.87
N PHE A 39 -5.63 -2.85 4.54
CA PHE A 39 -5.11 -1.63 3.94
C PHE A 39 -6.13 -1.07 2.97
N VAL A 40 -6.30 0.26 3.01
CA VAL A 40 -7.15 0.98 2.05
C VAL A 40 -6.33 2.04 1.33
N PRO A 41 -6.44 2.16 0.00
CA PRO A 41 -5.75 3.22 -0.73
C PRO A 41 -6.40 4.57 -0.42
N VAL A 42 -5.60 5.53 0.02
CA VAL A 42 -6.06 6.90 0.31
C VAL A 42 -5.55 7.91 -0.70
N GLN A 43 -4.43 7.62 -1.36
CA GLN A 43 -3.88 8.48 -2.39
C GLN A 43 -3.08 7.68 -3.42
N LEU A 44 -3.12 8.15 -4.66
CA LEU A 44 -2.34 7.62 -5.77
C LEU A 44 -1.63 8.79 -6.45
N LEU A 45 -0.30 8.71 -6.53
CA LEU A 45 0.55 9.76 -7.06
C LEU A 45 1.37 9.23 -8.25
N PRO A 46 1.27 9.83 -9.44
CA PRO A 46 2.16 9.48 -10.54
C PRO A 46 3.57 10.00 -10.23
N VAL A 47 4.55 9.09 -10.20
CA VAL A 47 5.97 9.42 -9.98
C VAL A 47 6.69 9.59 -11.31
N SER A 48 6.46 8.68 -12.25
CA SER A 48 7.13 8.66 -13.56
C SER A 48 6.21 8.15 -14.68
N GLY A 49 6.61 8.36 -15.94
CA GLY A 49 5.93 7.82 -17.10
C GLY A 49 4.65 8.57 -17.52
N SER A 50 3.81 7.90 -18.30
CA SER A 50 2.59 8.49 -18.87
C SER A 50 1.52 8.65 -17.80
N ARG A 51 1.24 9.91 -17.44
CA ARG A 51 0.21 10.29 -16.44
C ARG A 51 -1.24 9.98 -16.87
N HIS A 52 -1.43 9.40 -18.06
CA HIS A 52 -2.74 9.14 -18.65
C HIS A 52 -3.26 7.73 -18.33
N LEU A 53 -2.44 6.88 -17.70
CA LEU A 53 -2.77 5.48 -17.42
C LEU A 53 -2.65 5.17 -15.94
N ILE A 54 -3.80 5.03 -15.29
CA ILE A 54 -3.91 4.72 -13.85
C ILE A 54 -3.66 3.21 -13.65
N PRO A 55 -2.98 2.78 -12.57
CA PRO A 55 -2.86 1.37 -12.21
C PRO A 55 -4.25 0.71 -12.11
N THR A 56 -4.36 -0.51 -12.59
CA THR A 56 -5.62 -1.25 -12.53
C THR A 56 -5.97 -1.61 -11.09
N HIS A 57 -7.24 -1.96 -10.86
CA HIS A 57 -7.70 -2.48 -9.57
C HIS A 57 -6.89 -3.72 -9.13
N SER A 58 -6.45 -4.57 -10.07
CA SER A 58 -5.60 -5.72 -9.77
C SER A 58 -4.20 -5.33 -9.29
N CYS A 59 -3.57 -4.31 -9.87
CA CYS A 59 -2.29 -3.78 -9.38
C CYS A 59 -2.39 -3.30 -7.93
N LEU A 60 -3.45 -2.55 -7.62
CA LEU A 60 -3.70 -2.07 -6.25
C LEU A 60 -3.99 -3.24 -5.29
N GLY A 61 -4.80 -4.21 -5.72
CA GLY A 61 -5.10 -5.42 -4.96
C GLY A 61 -3.84 -6.22 -4.60
N ASN A 62 -2.93 -6.38 -5.56
CA ASN A 62 -1.65 -7.06 -5.35
C ASN A 62 -0.76 -6.29 -4.37
N ALA A 63 -0.64 -4.97 -4.53
CA ALA A 63 0.17 -4.14 -3.63
C ALA A 63 -0.33 -4.20 -2.18
N MET A 64 -1.65 -4.13 -1.97
CA MET A 64 -2.26 -4.28 -0.64
C MET A 64 -2.03 -5.68 -0.06
N SER A 65 -2.10 -6.71 -0.89
CA SER A 65 -1.87 -8.10 -0.44
C SER A 65 -0.41 -8.32 -0.06
N MET A 66 0.52 -7.75 -0.81
CA MET A 66 1.95 -7.78 -0.48
C MET A 66 2.24 -7.03 0.82
N GLN A 67 1.70 -5.82 1.00
CA GLN A 67 1.89 -5.08 2.26
C GLN A 67 1.34 -5.86 3.45
N LYS A 68 0.16 -6.47 3.31
CA LYS A 68 -0.41 -7.33 4.34
C LYS A 68 0.52 -8.50 4.66
N TRP A 69 1.03 -9.17 3.64
CA TRP A 69 1.95 -10.29 3.83
C TRP A 69 3.25 -9.84 4.52
N MET A 70 3.80 -8.68 4.16
CA MET A 70 4.98 -8.10 4.80
C MET A 70 4.75 -7.77 6.27
N ASP A 71 3.59 -7.22 6.61
CA ASP A 71 3.20 -6.95 8.01
C ASP A 71 3.04 -8.25 8.83
N GLU A 72 2.57 -9.33 8.19
CA GLU A 72 2.39 -10.65 8.82
C GLU A 72 3.71 -11.43 8.95
N HIS A 73 4.71 -11.15 8.12
CA HIS A 73 5.97 -11.89 8.00
C HIS A 73 7.19 -10.96 7.96
N LEU A 74 7.26 -10.03 8.93
CA LEU A 74 8.31 -9.01 9.02
C LEU A 74 9.73 -9.58 9.06
N ASP A 75 9.90 -10.73 9.70
CA ASP A 75 11.15 -11.49 9.77
C ASP A 75 11.58 -12.01 8.40
N VAL A 76 10.66 -12.63 7.66
CA VAL A 76 10.92 -13.13 6.30
C VAL A 76 11.24 -11.96 5.36
N PHE A 77 10.50 -10.86 5.47
CA PHE A 77 10.76 -9.67 4.67
C PHE A 77 12.11 -9.02 5.01
N ALA A 78 12.51 -8.99 6.29
CA ALA A 78 13.78 -8.42 6.72
C ALA A 78 15.01 -9.15 6.12
N GLU A 79 14.85 -10.43 5.78
CA GLU A 79 15.85 -11.22 5.06
C GLU A 79 15.84 -10.97 3.53
N GLY A 80 14.96 -10.10 3.03
CA GLY A 80 14.79 -9.81 1.62
C GLY A 80 13.99 -10.88 0.87
N LEU A 81 13.30 -11.77 1.59
CA LEU A 81 12.51 -12.84 0.99
C LEU A 81 11.06 -12.37 0.77
N THR A 82 10.48 -12.78 -0.36
CA THR A 82 9.08 -12.49 -0.71
C THR A 82 8.17 -13.73 -0.61
N SER A 83 8.70 -14.83 -0.08
CA SER A 83 8.00 -16.11 0.12
C SER A 83 8.78 -17.00 1.10
N PHE A 84 8.09 -17.93 1.78
CA PHE A 84 8.68 -19.02 2.58
C PHE A 84 8.01 -20.37 2.19
N GLU A 85 8.72 -21.49 2.41
CA GLU A 85 8.24 -22.87 2.17
C GLU A 85 7.47 -23.45 3.38
#